data_AF-A0A843CCE2-F1
#
_entry.id   AF-A0A843CCE2-F1
#
_cell.length_a   1.000
_cell.length_b   1.000
_cell.length_c   1.000
_cell.angle_alpha   90.00
_cell.angle_beta   90.00
_cell.angle_gamma   90.00
#
_symmetry.space_group_name_H-M   'P 1'
#
loop_
_entity.id
_entity.type
_entity.pdbx_description
1 polymer ?
#
loop_
_entity_poly.entity_id
_entity_poly.type
_entity_poly.pdbx_seq_one_letter_code
_entity_poly.pdbx_strand_id
1 'polypeptide(L)' 'MKQCKICGTPLGKEPTTIQLEEHWKKHHNWHWQSNKDKTPEDALLKKR' A
#
# COMPACT_ATOMS: atom_id res chain seq x y z
N MET A 1 6.63 7.90 10.28
CA MET A 1 5.52 6.95 10.18
C MET A 1 5.11 6.92 8.72
N LYS A 2 5.11 5.75 8.08
CA LYS A 2 4.62 5.60 6.70
C LYS A 2 3.10 5.57 6.74
N GLN A 3 2.48 6.23 5.76
CA GLN A 3 1.04 6.34 5.62
C GLN A 3 0.66 5.88 4.23
N CYS A 4 -0.48 5.20 4.10
CA CYS A 4 -1.04 4.83 2.81
C CYS A 4 -1.37 6.10 2.04
N LYS A 5 -0.82 6.24 0.83
CA LYS A 5 -1.05 7.41 -0.03
C LYS A 5 -2.47 7.48 -0.61
N ILE A 6 -3.21 6.37 -0.56
CA ILE A 6 -4.56 6.25 -1.15
C ILE A 6 -5.64 6.62 -0.12
N CYS A 7 -5.61 6.04 1.08
CA CYS A 7 -6.62 6.29 2.12
C CYS A 7 -6.12 7.08 3.34
N GLY A 8 -4.82 7.33 3.45
CA GLY A 8 -4.26 8.00 4.62
C GLY A 8 -4.13 7.14 5.87
N THR A 9 -4.40 5.82 5.79
CA THR A 9 -4.23 4.93 6.95
C THR A 9 -2.76 4.84 7.37
N PRO A 10 -2.46 4.96 8.68
CA PRO A 10 -1.12 4.74 9.20
C PRO A 10 -0.68 3.29 9.00
N LEU A 11 0.47 3.09 8.34
CA LEU A 11 1.06 1.77 8.06
C LEU A 11 2.19 1.42 9.05
N GLY A 12 2.38 2.21 10.10
CA GLY A 12 3.48 2.05 11.06
C GLY A 12 4.79 2.73 10.61
N LYS A 13 5.89 2.50 11.34
CA LYS A 13 7.20 3.09 10.99
C LYS A 13 7.85 2.37 9.80
N GLU A 14 7.85 1.04 9.82
CA GLU A 14 8.46 0.16 8.80
C GLU A 14 7.51 -1.00 8.48
N PRO A 15 6.43 -0.75 7.71
CA PRO A 15 5.56 -1.82 7.22
C PRO A 15 6.34 -2.76 6.31
N THR A 16 6.14 -4.06 6.50
CA THR A 16 6.68 -5.07 5.60
C THR A 16 5.89 -5.14 4.29
N THR A 17 6.49 -5.68 3.24
CA THR A 17 5.80 -5.88 1.95
C THR A 17 4.52 -6.70 2.10
N ILE A 18 4.50 -7.69 3.00
CA ILE A 18 3.31 -8.50 3.28
C ILE A 18 2.18 -7.64 3.87
N GLN A 19 2.48 -6.82 4.89
CA GLN A 19 1.48 -5.93 5.49
C GLN A 19 0.93 -4.91 4.49
N LEU A 20 1.78 -4.41 3.60
CA LEU A 20 1.38 -3.53 2.52
C LEU A 20 0.46 -4.26 1.53
N GLU A 21 0.80 -5.48 1.14
CA GLU A 21 -0.01 -6.27 0.22
C GLU A 21 -1.37 -6.62 0.82
N GLU A 22 -1.42 -7.04 2.07
CA GLU A 22 -2.65 -7.31 2.81
C GLU A 22 -3.52 -6.05 2.89
N HIS A 23 -2.93 -4.91 3.27
CA HIS A 23 -3.65 -3.64 3.29
C HIS A 23 -4.17 -3.26 1.90
N TRP A 24 -3.36 -3.43 0.86
CA TRP A 24 -3.73 -3.11 -0.52
C TRP A 24 -4.90 -3.98 -0.98
N LYS A 25 -4.80 -5.30 -0.82
CA LYS A 25 -5.87 -6.23 -1.21
C LYS A 25 -7.15 -5.99 -0.41
N LYS A 26 -7.03 -5.72 0.90
CA LYS A 26 -8.19 -5.56 1.78
C LYS A 26 -8.93 -4.23 1.60
N HIS A 27 -8.19 -3.11 1.51
CA HIS A 27 -8.78 -1.77 1.48
C HIS A 27 -8.87 -1.18 0.06
N HIS A 28 -8.06 -1.69 -0.87
CA HIS A 28 -7.86 -1.12 -2.19
C HIS A 28 -7.84 -2.21 -3.28
N ASN A 29 -8.69 -3.24 -3.14
CA ASN A 29 -8.74 -4.38 -4.05
C ASN A 29 -8.89 -3.98 -5.53
N TRP A 30 -9.71 -2.97 -5.83
CA TRP A 30 -9.85 -2.46 -7.21
C TRP A 30 -8.53 -1.88 -7.76
N HIS A 31 -7.81 -1.14 -6.91
CA HIS A 31 -6.49 -0.60 -7.26
C HIS A 31 -5.45 -1.72 -7.41
N TRP A 32 -5.50 -2.74 -6.55
CA TRP A 32 -4.65 -3.94 -6.63
C TRP A 32 -4.84 -4.67 -7.96
N GLN A 33 -6.09 -4.94 -8.33
CA GLN A 33 -6.40 -5.63 -9.58
C GLN A 33 -6.01 -4.84 -10.83
N SER A 34 -6.10 -3.50 -10.78
CA SER A 34 -5.76 -2.61 -11.90
C SER A 34 -4.27 -2.30 -12.02
N ASN A 35 -3.47 -2.53 -10.98
CA ASN A 35 -2.04 -2.20 -10.93
C ASN A 35 -1.21 -3.43 -10.51
N LYS A 36 -1.48 -4.59 -11.10
CA LYS A 36 -0.74 -5.83 -10.81
C LYS A 36 0.75 -5.74 -11.14
N ASP A 37 1.14 -4.82 -12.01
CA ASP A 37 2.53 -4.54 -12.39
C ASP A 37 3.31 -3.68 -11.36
N LYS A 38 2.64 -3.14 -10.32
CA LYS A 38 3.29 -2.32 -9.30
C LYS A 38 3.52 -3.09 -8.01
N THR A 39 4.62 -2.76 -7.31
CA THR A 39 4.87 -3.30 -5.98
C THR A 39 3.99 -2.62 -4.93
N PRO A 40 3.68 -3.28 -3.80
CA PRO A 40 2.89 -2.69 -2.72
C PRO A 40 3.47 -1.41 -2.17
N GLU A 41 4.80 -1.32 -2.12
CA GLU A 41 5.52 -0.12 -1.72
C GLU A 41 5.30 1.03 -2.70
N ASP A 42 5.41 0.78 -4.01
CA ASP A 42 5.16 1.83 -5.01
C ASP A 42 3.70 2.29 -5.00
N ALA A 43 2.76 1.36 -4.85
CA ALA A 43 1.34 1.66 -4.87
C ALA A 43 0.84 2.36 -3.60
N LEU A 44 1.36 1.99 -2.42
CA LEU A 44 0.85 2.51 -1.14
C LEU A 44 1.74 3.57 -0.50
N LEU A 45 3.04 3.57 -0.75
CA LEU A 45 3.96 4.55 -0.16
C LEU A 45 4.16 5.72 -1.12
N LYS A 46 4.19 6.93 -0.56
CA LYS A 46 4.56 8.12 -1.33
C LYS A 46 6.08 8.09 -1.52
N LYS A 47 6.54 7.94 -2.78
CA LYS A 47 7.95 8.18 -3.11
C LYS A 47 8.26 9.64 -2.78
N ARG A 48 9.36 9.83 -2.08
CA ARG A 48 9.82 11.12 -1.58
C ARG A 48 10.30 11.99 -2.74
#